data_AF-A0A924XMC9-F1
#
_entry.id   AF-A0A924XMC9-F1
#
_cell.length_a   1.000
_cell.length_b   1.000
_cell.length_c   1.000
_cell.angle_alpha   90.00
_cell.angle_beta   90.00
_cell.angle_gamma   90.00
#
_symmetry.space_group_name_H-M   'P 1'
#
loop_
_entity.id
_entity.type
_entity.pdbx_description
1 polymer ?
#
loop_
_entity_poly.entity_id
_entity_poly.type
_entity_poly.pdbx_seq_one_letter_code
_entity_poly.pdbx_strand_id
1 'polypeptide(L)'
;GGIQVTASILGATDVLKVIDQGADDTTNAVSIRRFFARTAGVATTTRTADATIIQTRHRIPETPLHEGQILVYQVPLPEPMAKLEPSRAETRRMHGLQEYGLMHVKLYEDIARYGQVANSYDFPVMVNGRYLMSPSPIPAFDNPKLHMMPALQLFGAGREKRIYAVPPYTTVRSLDFDDHPFRAGRAAGVCALCGAGDSYLDEVVTDDRGTRMFVCSDTDYCGGRAALQAAAE
;
A
#
# COMPACT_ATOMS: atom_id res chain seq x y z
N GLY A 1 -11.49 2.71 10.03
CA GLY A 1 -11.37 1.90 8.81
C GLY A 1 -10.59 0.67 9.16
N GLY A 2 -9.29 0.66 8.86
CA GLY A 2 -8.37 -0.43 9.23
C GLY A 2 -8.54 -0.96 10.66
N ILE A 3 -8.58 -0.08 11.68
CA ILE A 3 -8.79 -0.49 13.08
C ILE A 3 -10.05 -1.37 13.26
N GLN A 4 -11.19 -1.01 12.63
CA GLN A 4 -12.43 -1.78 12.77
C GLN A 4 -12.33 -3.13 12.06
N VAL A 5 -11.70 -3.16 10.88
CA VAL A 5 -11.46 -4.40 10.12
C VAL A 5 -10.56 -5.33 10.94
N THR A 6 -9.40 -4.84 11.40
CA THR A 6 -8.48 -5.59 12.26
C THR A 6 -9.19 -6.12 13.50
N ALA A 7 -9.92 -5.28 14.23
CA ALA A 7 -10.65 -5.70 15.43
C ALA A 7 -11.70 -6.80 15.16
N SER A 8 -12.21 -6.90 13.93
CA SER A 8 -13.25 -7.87 13.55
C SER A 8 -12.67 -9.22 13.12
N ILE A 9 -11.38 -9.29 12.78
CA ILE A 9 -10.71 -10.52 12.30
C ILE A 9 -9.63 -11.03 13.26
N LEU A 10 -9.17 -10.18 14.19
CA LEU A 10 -8.08 -10.49 15.12
C LEU A 10 -8.52 -11.55 16.12
N GLY A 11 -7.79 -12.67 16.17
CA GLY A 11 -7.91 -13.74 17.15
C GLY A 11 -6.85 -13.67 18.25
N ALA A 12 -7.04 -14.48 19.30
CA ALA A 12 -6.14 -14.48 20.47
C ALA A 12 -4.73 -15.02 20.18
N THR A 13 -4.58 -15.83 19.13
CA THR A 13 -3.30 -16.43 18.72
C THR A 13 -2.60 -15.64 17.61
N ASP A 14 -3.19 -14.54 17.14
CA ASP A 14 -2.61 -13.74 16.08
C ASP A 14 -1.39 -12.94 16.55
N VAL A 15 -0.49 -12.70 15.61
CA VAL A 15 0.66 -11.82 15.78
C VAL A 15 0.45 -10.60 14.89
N LEU A 16 0.24 -9.44 15.53
CA LEU A 16 -0.09 -8.20 14.84
C LEU A 16 1.17 -7.37 14.53
N LYS A 17 1.38 -7.06 13.25
CA LYS A 17 2.28 -5.97 12.80
C LYS A 17 1.45 -4.76 12.39
N VAL A 18 1.94 -3.55 12.74
CA VAL A 18 1.30 -2.30 12.33
C VAL A 18 2.35 -1.36 11.79
N ILE A 19 2.14 -0.87 10.57
CA ILE A 19 3.04 0.07 9.89
C ILE A 19 2.27 1.30 9.37
N ASP A 20 2.94 2.44 9.36
CA ASP A 20 2.50 3.67 8.69
C ASP A 20 3.71 4.24 7.95
N GLN A 21 3.55 4.61 6.68
CA GLN A 21 4.68 4.97 5.79
C GLN A 21 5.78 3.89 5.72
N GLY A 22 5.43 2.61 5.93
CA GLY A 22 6.40 1.50 5.88
C GLY A 22 7.13 1.24 7.21
N ALA A 23 6.98 2.13 8.19
CA ALA A 23 7.70 2.05 9.45
C ALA A 23 6.79 1.69 10.64
N ASP A 24 7.33 0.87 11.55
CA ASP A 24 6.63 0.39 12.76
C ASP A 24 6.64 1.39 13.92
N ASP A 25 7.54 2.38 13.90
CA ASP A 25 7.83 3.31 14.98
C ASP A 25 7.19 4.70 14.80
N THR A 26 6.47 4.90 13.70
CA THR A 26 5.66 6.10 13.51
C THR A 26 4.59 6.24 14.60
N THR A 27 4.25 7.50 14.92
CA THR A 27 3.33 7.83 16.02
C THR A 27 2.00 7.10 15.92
N ASN A 28 1.43 7.02 14.71
CA ASN A 28 0.16 6.35 14.46
C ASN A 28 0.29 4.82 14.54
N ALA A 29 1.34 4.23 13.96
CA ALA A 29 1.56 2.78 14.04
C ALA A 29 1.75 2.30 15.49
N VAL A 30 2.58 3.01 16.26
CA VAL A 30 2.81 2.74 17.69
C VAL A 30 1.50 2.86 18.48
N SER A 31 0.72 3.91 18.23
CA SER A 31 -0.55 4.15 18.91
C SER A 31 -1.54 2.99 18.68
N ILE A 32 -1.73 2.59 17.42
CA ILE A 32 -2.64 1.50 17.04
C ILE A 32 -2.16 0.15 17.58
N ARG A 33 -0.86 -0.16 17.45
CA ARG A 33 -0.29 -1.40 17.97
C ARG A 33 -0.46 -1.51 19.48
N ARG A 34 -0.17 -0.43 20.23
CA ARG A 34 -0.40 -0.37 21.68
C ARG A 34 -1.88 -0.49 22.04
N PHE A 35 -2.77 0.09 21.25
CA PHE A 35 -4.20 -0.05 21.46
C PHE A 35 -4.63 -1.53 21.41
N PHE A 36 -4.23 -2.28 20.38
CA PHE A 36 -4.57 -3.70 20.26
C PHE A 36 -3.86 -4.57 21.31
N ALA A 37 -2.58 -4.33 21.57
CA ALA A 37 -1.85 -5.04 22.62
C ALA A 37 -2.55 -4.88 23.99
N ARG A 38 -3.04 -3.67 24.31
CA ARG A 38 -3.72 -3.39 25.57
C ARG A 38 -5.15 -3.94 25.63
N THR A 39 -5.89 -3.90 24.54
CA THR A 39 -7.33 -4.21 24.53
C THR A 39 -7.64 -5.66 24.18
N ALA A 40 -6.81 -6.28 23.35
CA ALA A 40 -6.99 -7.66 22.89
C ALA A 40 -5.92 -8.62 23.44
N GLY A 41 -4.85 -8.12 24.07
CA GLY A 41 -3.79 -8.97 24.64
C GLY A 41 -2.99 -9.77 23.61
N VAL A 42 -3.02 -9.36 22.34
CA VAL A 42 -2.36 -10.08 21.24
C VAL A 42 -0.85 -9.85 21.21
N ALA A 43 -0.12 -10.84 20.72
CA ALA A 43 1.28 -10.69 20.41
C ALA A 43 1.47 -9.66 19.29
N THR A 44 2.58 -8.93 19.32
CA THR A 44 2.93 -7.96 18.28
C THR A 44 4.34 -8.15 17.80
N THR A 45 4.60 -7.90 16.52
CA THR A 45 5.92 -7.99 15.91
C THR A 45 6.22 -6.78 15.06
N THR A 46 7.50 -6.51 14.83
CA THR A 46 7.97 -5.60 13.78
C THR A 46 8.44 -6.37 12.54
N ARG A 47 8.47 -7.70 12.57
CA ARG A 47 8.96 -8.55 11.47
C ARG A 47 7.81 -9.01 10.60
N THR A 48 7.90 -8.71 9.30
CA THR A 48 6.85 -9.03 8.33
C THR A 48 6.57 -10.52 8.23
N ALA A 49 7.62 -11.35 8.26
CA ALA A 49 7.51 -12.80 8.16
C ALA A 49 6.86 -13.46 9.41
N ASP A 50 6.90 -12.79 10.56
CA ASP A 50 6.38 -13.34 11.82
C ASP A 50 4.92 -12.92 12.08
N ALA A 51 4.36 -12.03 11.26
CA ALA A 51 3.02 -11.48 11.43
C ALA A 51 1.95 -12.37 10.79
N THR A 52 0.82 -12.58 11.47
CA THR A 52 -0.38 -13.18 10.85
C THR A 52 -1.31 -12.11 10.29
N ILE A 53 -1.38 -10.95 10.95
CA ILE A 53 -2.13 -9.78 10.49
C ILE A 53 -1.19 -8.58 10.42
N ILE A 54 -1.18 -7.91 9.26
CA ILE A 54 -0.42 -6.68 9.04
C ILE A 54 -1.41 -5.56 8.77
N GLN A 55 -1.51 -4.59 9.67
CA GLN A 55 -2.30 -3.39 9.42
C GLN A 55 -1.39 -2.28 8.87
N THR A 56 -1.67 -1.81 7.67
CA THR A 56 -0.81 -0.85 6.96
C THR A 56 -1.51 0.45 6.60
N ARG A 57 -0.73 1.53 6.59
CA ARG A 57 -1.05 2.79 5.94
C ARG A 57 0.05 3.16 4.95
N HIS A 58 -0.34 3.32 3.69
CA HIS A 58 0.45 3.83 2.56
C HIS A 58 1.60 2.94 2.05
N ARG A 59 1.82 1.74 2.57
CA ARG A 59 2.87 0.84 2.04
C ARG A 59 2.44 -0.61 1.99
N ILE A 60 3.02 -1.36 1.07
CA ILE A 60 3.07 -2.83 1.13
C ILE A 60 4.52 -3.20 1.48
N PRO A 61 4.75 -4.10 2.47
CA PRO A 61 6.10 -4.53 2.81
C PRO A 61 6.92 -4.97 1.59
N GLU A 62 8.24 -4.77 1.64
CA GLU A 62 9.14 -5.26 0.60
C GLU A 62 9.29 -6.78 0.68
N THR A 63 9.26 -7.32 1.90
CA THR A 63 9.23 -8.77 2.16
C THR A 63 7.95 -9.38 1.57
N PRO A 64 8.07 -10.38 0.67
CA PRO A 64 6.90 -11.03 0.09
C PRO A 64 6.00 -11.65 1.15
N LEU A 65 4.68 -11.45 1.02
CA LEU A 65 3.69 -12.04 1.92
C LEU A 65 3.38 -13.49 1.51
N HIS A 66 3.03 -14.31 2.49
CA HIS A 66 2.74 -15.74 2.32
C HIS A 66 1.30 -16.09 2.69
N GLU A 67 0.90 -17.32 2.37
CA GLU A 67 -0.42 -17.85 2.75
C GLU A 67 -0.62 -17.82 4.27
N GLY A 68 -1.85 -17.56 4.69
CA GLY A 68 -2.20 -17.39 6.10
C GLY A 68 -2.00 -15.97 6.64
N GLN A 69 -1.31 -15.09 5.91
CA GLN A 69 -1.24 -13.67 6.27
C GLN A 69 -2.45 -12.89 5.75
N ILE A 70 -2.84 -11.86 6.51
CA ILE A 70 -3.87 -10.89 6.12
C ILE A 70 -3.30 -9.47 6.18
N LEU A 71 -3.36 -8.75 5.06
CA LEU A 71 -2.94 -7.37 4.94
C LEU A 71 -4.17 -6.44 4.98
N VAL A 72 -4.23 -5.58 6.00
CA VAL A 72 -5.35 -4.65 6.25
C VAL A 72 -4.93 -3.21 5.93
N TYR A 73 -5.48 -2.65 4.86
CA TYR A 73 -5.19 -1.29 4.39
C TYR A 73 -6.09 -0.24 5.02
N GLN A 74 -5.49 0.87 5.45
CA GLN A 74 -6.20 2.09 5.83
C GLN A 74 -6.53 2.94 4.60
N VAL A 75 -7.83 3.13 4.33
CA VAL A 75 -8.29 3.83 3.13
C VAL A 75 -8.98 5.15 3.50
N PRO A 76 -8.49 6.31 3.03
CA PRO A 76 -9.18 7.58 3.23
C PRO A 76 -10.30 7.80 2.20
N LEU A 77 -10.09 7.39 0.95
CA LEU A 77 -11.02 7.57 -0.17
C LEU A 77 -11.10 6.24 -0.94
N PRO A 78 -12.19 5.47 -0.82
CA PRO A 78 -12.31 4.13 -1.43
C PRO A 78 -12.80 4.14 -2.87
N GLU A 79 -13.30 5.28 -3.34
CA GLU A 79 -13.93 5.43 -4.65
C GLU A 79 -12.89 5.96 -5.65
N PRO A 80 -12.37 5.13 -6.58
CA PRO A 80 -11.33 5.56 -7.51
C PRO A 80 -11.77 6.69 -8.44
N MET A 81 -13.08 6.83 -8.72
CA MET A 81 -13.61 7.86 -9.60
C MET A 81 -13.98 9.16 -8.88
N ALA A 82 -13.81 9.26 -7.56
CA ALA A 82 -14.34 10.36 -6.75
C ALA A 82 -13.80 11.76 -7.14
N LYS A 83 -12.63 11.84 -7.77
CA LYS A 83 -12.07 13.10 -8.29
C LYS A 83 -12.67 13.53 -9.64
N LEU A 84 -13.28 12.58 -10.36
CA LEU A 84 -13.85 12.78 -11.70
C LEU A 84 -15.37 12.92 -11.64
N GLU A 85 -16.01 12.13 -10.77
CA GLU A 85 -17.45 12.16 -10.51
C GLU A 85 -17.69 12.23 -8.99
N PRO A 86 -18.12 13.39 -8.45
CA PRO A 86 -18.33 13.56 -7.01
C PRO A 86 -19.61 12.87 -6.49
N SER A 87 -20.58 12.56 -7.36
CA SER A 87 -21.83 11.90 -6.97
C SER A 87 -21.64 10.40 -6.77
N ARG A 88 -21.83 9.94 -5.53
CA ARG A 88 -21.81 8.50 -5.22
C ARG A 88 -22.93 7.70 -5.88
N ALA A 89 -24.03 8.35 -6.25
CA ALA A 89 -25.11 7.68 -6.96
C ALA A 89 -24.63 7.31 -8.37
N GLU A 90 -23.95 8.25 -9.02
CA GLU A 90 -23.38 8.06 -10.36
C GLU A 90 -22.19 7.10 -10.33
N THR A 91 -21.23 7.23 -9.40
CA THR A 91 -20.11 6.27 -9.35
C THR A 91 -20.56 4.83 -9.09
N ARG A 92 -21.61 4.63 -8.27
CA ARG A 92 -22.24 3.30 -8.09
C ARG A 92 -22.85 2.78 -9.39
N ARG A 93 -23.54 3.63 -10.16
CA ARG A 93 -24.09 3.27 -11.47
C ARG A 93 -22.97 2.90 -12.43
N MET A 94 -21.91 3.70 -12.51
CA MET A 94 -20.73 3.43 -13.33
C MET A 94 -20.08 2.08 -12.97
N HIS A 95 -19.89 1.78 -11.68
CA HIS A 95 -19.41 0.46 -11.23
C HIS A 95 -20.38 -0.69 -11.57
N GLY A 96 -21.69 -0.42 -11.53
CA GLY A 96 -22.74 -1.38 -11.90
C GLY A 96 -22.75 -1.71 -13.39
N LEU A 97 -22.49 -0.71 -14.24
CA LEU A 97 -22.48 -0.81 -15.70
C LEU A 97 -21.09 -1.03 -16.31
N GLN A 98 -20.03 -1.04 -15.48
CA GLN A 98 -18.63 -1.12 -15.91
C GLN A 98 -18.19 0.06 -16.79
N GLU A 99 -18.71 1.25 -16.53
CA GLU A 99 -18.43 2.48 -17.29
C GLU A 99 -17.18 3.19 -16.74
N TYR A 100 -15.99 2.63 -17.01
CA TYR A 100 -14.70 3.20 -16.55
C TYR A 100 -13.98 4.07 -17.59
N GLY A 101 -14.65 4.44 -18.68
CA GLY A 101 -14.06 5.27 -19.74
C GLY A 101 -13.51 6.60 -19.23
N LEU A 102 -14.20 7.22 -18.25
CA LEU A 102 -13.77 8.49 -17.66
C LEU A 102 -12.38 8.43 -17.01
N MET A 103 -12.04 7.29 -16.39
CA MET A 103 -10.71 7.09 -15.81
C MET A 103 -9.64 7.01 -16.91
N HIS A 104 -9.91 6.32 -18.01
CA HIS A 104 -8.99 6.24 -19.14
C HIS A 104 -8.77 7.62 -19.77
N VAL A 105 -9.84 8.40 -19.98
CA VAL A 105 -9.72 9.77 -20.49
C VAL A 105 -8.79 10.61 -19.60
N LYS A 106 -8.99 10.57 -18.28
CA LYS A 106 -8.13 11.30 -17.34
C LYS A 106 -6.66 10.87 -17.41
N LEU A 107 -6.39 9.56 -17.50
CA LEU A 107 -5.01 9.08 -17.58
C LEU A 107 -4.34 9.53 -18.88
N TYR A 108 -5.08 9.55 -19.99
CA TYR A 108 -4.58 10.02 -21.27
C TYR A 108 -4.37 11.54 -21.30
N GLU A 109 -5.21 12.32 -20.62
CA GLU A 109 -5.03 13.76 -20.43
C GLU A 109 -3.72 14.08 -19.70
N ASP A 110 -3.37 13.31 -18.66
CA ASP A 110 -2.09 13.46 -17.97
C ASP A 110 -0.91 13.20 -18.92
N ILE A 111 -0.99 12.12 -19.71
CA ILE A 111 0.04 11.75 -20.68
C ILE A 111 0.20 12.86 -21.73
N ALA A 112 -0.90 13.36 -22.30
CA ALA A 112 -0.86 14.42 -23.30
C ALA A 112 -0.27 15.73 -22.74
N ARG A 113 -0.50 16.03 -21.46
CA ARG A 113 -0.06 17.27 -20.84
C ARG A 113 1.36 17.21 -20.26
N TYR A 114 1.76 16.06 -19.71
CA TYR A 114 2.99 15.91 -18.92
C TYR A 114 3.94 14.85 -19.47
N GLY A 115 3.56 14.11 -20.51
CA GLY A 115 4.33 13.00 -21.09
C GLY A 115 4.29 11.71 -20.24
N GLN A 116 3.59 11.74 -19.10
CA GLN A 116 3.44 10.61 -18.19
C GLN A 116 2.17 10.78 -17.36
N VAL A 117 1.67 9.68 -16.78
CA VAL A 117 0.58 9.75 -15.81
C VAL A 117 1.06 10.50 -14.56
N ALA A 118 0.29 11.49 -14.10
CA ALA A 118 0.71 12.36 -13.00
C ALA A 118 0.54 11.70 -11.60
N ASN A 119 -0.28 10.66 -11.50
CA ASN A 119 -0.54 9.98 -10.23
C ASN A 119 0.66 9.15 -9.79
N SER A 120 1.31 9.55 -8.69
CA SER A 120 2.41 8.80 -8.07
C SER A 120 1.97 7.82 -6.96
N TYR A 121 0.73 7.95 -6.47
CA TYR A 121 0.13 7.12 -5.43
C TYR A 121 -1.38 6.95 -5.67
N ASP A 122 -2.01 6.00 -4.97
CA ASP A 122 -3.43 5.65 -5.15
C ASP A 122 -3.76 5.40 -6.63
N PHE A 123 -2.84 4.72 -7.31
CA PHE A 123 -2.91 4.54 -8.76
C PHE A 123 -3.97 3.47 -9.08
N PRO A 124 -4.98 3.77 -9.91
CA PRO A 124 -6.14 2.89 -10.09
C PRO A 124 -5.75 1.52 -10.68
N VAL A 125 -6.38 0.48 -10.14
CA VAL A 125 -6.16 -0.91 -10.59
C VAL A 125 -7.47 -1.57 -11.02
N MET A 126 -7.39 -2.46 -12.00
CA MET A 126 -8.45 -3.39 -12.37
C MET A 126 -8.26 -4.71 -11.62
N VAL A 127 -9.24 -5.05 -10.79
CA VAL A 127 -9.28 -6.28 -10.00
C VAL A 127 -10.16 -7.31 -10.69
N ASN A 128 -9.60 -8.52 -10.83
CA ASN A 128 -10.24 -9.69 -11.43
C ASN A 128 -10.89 -9.38 -12.79
N GLY A 129 -10.25 -8.54 -13.60
CA GLY A 129 -10.74 -8.13 -14.91
C GLY A 129 -12.07 -7.37 -14.93
N ARG A 130 -12.60 -6.94 -13.77
CA ARG A 130 -13.95 -6.35 -13.69
C ARG A 130 -14.05 -5.08 -12.88
N TYR A 131 -13.52 -5.01 -11.66
CA TYR A 131 -13.75 -3.84 -10.80
C TYR A 131 -12.56 -2.90 -10.85
N LEU A 132 -12.81 -1.64 -11.21
CA LEU A 132 -11.87 -0.55 -10.94
C LEU A 132 -11.80 -0.33 -9.42
N MET A 133 -10.61 -0.26 -8.86
CA MET A 133 -10.38 -0.16 -7.43
C MET A 133 -9.32 0.88 -7.10
N SER A 134 -9.54 1.63 -6.01
CA SER A 134 -8.48 2.38 -5.33
C SER A 134 -7.67 1.41 -4.46
N PRO A 135 -6.36 1.23 -4.68
CA PRO A 135 -5.53 0.36 -3.87
C PRO A 135 -5.09 1.00 -2.53
N SER A 136 -5.83 2.02 -2.06
CA SER A 136 -5.42 2.95 -1.00
C SER A 136 -4.24 3.83 -1.42
N PRO A 137 -3.83 4.83 -0.60
CA PRO A 137 -2.71 5.72 -0.91
C PRO A 137 -1.32 5.06 -0.80
N ILE A 138 -1.18 3.82 -1.28
CA ILE A 138 0.12 3.23 -1.55
C ILE A 138 0.76 3.93 -2.75
N PRO A 139 2.10 4.05 -2.80
CA PRO A 139 2.77 4.52 -3.99
C PRO A 139 2.48 3.57 -5.16
N ALA A 140 2.45 4.10 -6.39
CA ALA A 140 2.32 3.29 -7.59
C ALA A 140 3.40 2.19 -7.65
N PHE A 141 4.57 2.43 -7.05
CA PHE A 141 5.61 1.44 -6.83
C PHE A 141 5.12 0.11 -6.22
N ASP A 142 4.18 0.17 -5.28
CA ASP A 142 3.67 -1.00 -4.58
C ASP A 142 2.56 -1.74 -5.35
N ASN A 143 1.93 -1.13 -6.38
CA ASN A 143 0.84 -1.75 -7.14
C ASN A 143 1.16 -3.16 -7.69
N PRO A 144 2.35 -3.42 -8.27
CA PRO A 144 2.69 -4.75 -8.75
C PRO A 144 2.61 -5.84 -7.68
N LYS A 145 2.82 -5.50 -6.40
CA LYS A 145 2.76 -6.46 -5.29
C LYS A 145 1.34 -6.95 -5.02
N LEU A 146 0.30 -6.21 -5.43
CA LEU A 146 -1.10 -6.62 -5.29
C LEU A 146 -1.45 -7.83 -6.17
N HIS A 147 -0.73 -8.02 -7.28
CA HIS A 147 -1.02 -9.01 -8.30
C HIS A 147 -0.65 -10.42 -7.83
N MET A 148 -1.61 -11.35 -7.86
CA MET A 148 -1.39 -12.76 -7.53
C MET A 148 -0.75 -12.98 -6.15
N MET A 149 -0.97 -12.05 -5.21
CA MET A 149 -0.45 -12.13 -3.84
C MET A 149 -1.05 -13.35 -3.10
N PRO A 150 -0.24 -14.15 -2.37
CA PRO A 150 -0.76 -15.27 -1.56
C PRO A 150 -1.58 -14.84 -0.34
N ALA A 151 -1.35 -13.65 0.19
CA ALA A 151 -2.05 -13.11 1.35
C ALA A 151 -3.41 -12.49 0.99
N LEU A 152 -4.35 -12.56 1.92
CA LEU A 152 -5.65 -11.88 1.80
C LEU A 152 -5.48 -10.37 2.02
N GLN A 153 -6.06 -9.57 1.14
CA GLN A 153 -5.97 -8.10 1.22
C GLN A 153 -7.34 -7.51 1.55
N LEU A 154 -7.44 -6.77 2.66
CA LEU A 154 -8.68 -6.14 3.14
C LEU A 154 -8.51 -4.63 3.24
N PHE A 155 -9.47 -3.87 2.71
CA PHE A 155 -9.39 -2.43 2.61
C PHE A 155 -10.51 -1.78 3.43
N GLY A 156 -10.13 -0.99 4.44
CA GLY A 156 -11.08 -0.41 5.40
C GLY A 156 -11.18 1.11 5.33
N ALA A 157 -12.26 1.64 4.74
CA ALA A 157 -12.55 3.07 4.69
C ALA A 157 -13.63 3.47 5.71
N GLY A 158 -13.18 3.87 6.91
CA GLY A 158 -14.08 4.08 8.05
C GLY A 158 -15.03 5.27 7.87
N ARG A 159 -14.48 6.45 7.57
CA ARG A 159 -15.25 7.68 7.34
C ARG A 159 -16.25 7.52 6.18
N GLU A 160 -15.84 6.76 5.17
CA GLU A 160 -16.58 6.52 3.94
C GLU A 160 -17.55 5.33 4.02
N LYS A 161 -17.52 4.59 5.13
CA LYS A 161 -18.32 3.39 5.40
C LYS A 161 -18.24 2.37 4.25
N ARG A 162 -17.02 2.01 3.85
CA ARG A 162 -16.76 0.98 2.82
C ARG A 162 -15.71 -0.01 3.29
N ILE A 163 -15.94 -1.26 2.91
CA ILE A 163 -14.98 -2.35 3.03
C ILE A 163 -14.96 -3.06 1.67
N TYR A 164 -13.77 -3.40 1.21
CA TYR A 164 -13.56 -4.19 -0.01
C TYR A 164 -12.34 -5.08 0.17
N ALA A 165 -12.16 -6.05 -0.72
CA ALA A 165 -11.13 -7.06 -0.57
C ALA A 165 -10.57 -7.50 -1.92
N VAL A 166 -9.32 -7.95 -1.90
CA VAL A 166 -8.70 -8.72 -2.98
C VAL A 166 -8.35 -10.09 -2.40
N PRO A 167 -9.03 -11.17 -2.83
CA PRO A 167 -8.68 -12.52 -2.40
C PRO A 167 -7.25 -12.91 -2.81
N PRO A 168 -6.64 -13.89 -2.12
CA PRO A 168 -5.39 -14.49 -2.57
C PRO A 168 -5.42 -14.90 -4.04
N TYR A 169 -4.29 -14.79 -4.72
CA TYR A 169 -4.11 -15.21 -6.11
C TYR A 169 -5.10 -14.57 -7.09
N THR A 170 -5.54 -13.34 -6.81
CA THR A 170 -6.41 -12.57 -7.70
C THR A 170 -5.57 -11.73 -8.67
N THR A 171 -6.01 -11.67 -9.93
CA THR A 171 -5.41 -10.77 -10.92
C THR A 171 -5.71 -9.32 -10.54
N VAL A 172 -4.65 -8.54 -10.28
CA VAL A 172 -4.71 -7.09 -10.13
C VAL A 172 -3.78 -6.47 -11.16
N ARG A 173 -4.27 -5.51 -11.96
CA ARG A 173 -3.48 -4.83 -12.99
C ARG A 173 -3.66 -3.32 -12.85
N SER A 174 -2.58 -2.55 -12.78
CA SER A 174 -2.67 -1.08 -12.89
C SER A 174 -3.26 -0.71 -14.24
N LEU A 175 -4.08 0.35 -14.28
CA LEU A 175 -4.55 0.89 -15.56
C LEU A 175 -3.39 1.51 -16.36
N ASP A 176 -3.29 1.13 -17.62
CA ASP A 176 -2.32 1.66 -18.57
C ASP A 176 -2.88 1.61 -20.00
N PHE A 177 -2.02 1.95 -20.96
CA PHE A 177 -2.31 1.86 -22.39
C PHE A 177 -1.20 1.06 -23.07
N ASP A 178 -1.51 0.43 -24.21
CA ASP A 178 -0.53 -0.37 -24.96
C ASP A 178 0.71 0.45 -25.37
N ASP A 179 0.50 1.73 -25.68
CA ASP A 179 1.56 2.68 -26.04
C ASP A 179 2.19 3.39 -24.83
N HIS A 180 1.55 3.34 -23.66
CA HIS A 180 2.02 3.91 -22.40
C HIS A 180 1.85 2.91 -21.24
N PRO A 181 2.68 1.84 -21.21
CA PRO A 181 2.55 0.79 -20.21
C PRO A 181 2.87 1.31 -18.81
N PHE A 182 2.24 0.71 -17.80
CA PHE A 182 2.48 1.07 -16.40
C PHE A 182 3.94 0.85 -16.01
N ARG A 183 4.54 1.84 -15.35
CA ARG A 183 5.90 1.74 -14.80
C ARG A 183 5.89 2.10 -13.32
N ALA A 184 6.31 1.16 -12.49
CA ALA A 184 6.54 1.40 -11.07
C ALA A 184 7.73 2.35 -10.90
N GLY A 185 7.45 3.63 -10.63
CA GLY A 185 8.48 4.63 -10.39
C GLY A 185 9.07 4.53 -8.97
N ARG A 186 10.38 4.74 -8.84
CA ARG A 186 11.07 4.92 -7.56
C ARG A 186 12.16 5.99 -7.67
N ALA A 187 12.59 6.54 -6.54
CA ALA A 187 13.72 7.45 -6.51
C ALA A 187 15.00 6.76 -7.00
N ALA A 188 15.85 7.51 -7.70
CA ALA A 188 17.15 7.03 -8.14
C ALA A 188 18.09 6.82 -6.94
N GLY A 189 19.02 5.87 -7.06
CA GLY A 189 20.02 5.57 -6.04
C GLY A 189 19.70 4.32 -5.21
N VAL A 190 20.41 4.17 -4.09
CA VAL A 190 20.28 3.05 -3.17
C VAL A 190 20.02 3.57 -1.76
N CYS A 191 19.46 2.73 -0.90
CA CYS A 191 19.35 3.07 0.52
C CYS A 191 20.73 3.35 1.12
N ALA A 192 20.89 4.50 1.75
CA ALA A 192 22.14 4.91 2.39
C ALA A 192 22.52 4.06 3.61
N LEU A 193 21.58 3.27 4.15
CA LEU A 193 21.78 2.44 5.35
C LEU A 193 22.12 0.98 5.02
N CYS A 194 21.38 0.36 4.09
CA CYS A 194 21.52 -1.06 3.78
C CYS A 194 21.88 -1.34 2.30
N GLY A 195 22.10 -0.30 1.49
CA GLY A 195 22.46 -0.44 0.08
C GLY A 195 21.36 -1.01 -0.83
N ALA A 196 20.12 -1.14 -0.37
CA ALA A 196 19.03 -1.69 -1.18
C ALA A 196 18.71 -0.79 -2.39
N GLY A 197 18.73 -1.40 -3.58
CA GLY A 197 18.36 -0.77 -4.85
C GLY A 197 16.99 -1.21 -5.38
N ASP A 198 16.26 -2.01 -4.60
CA ASP A 198 14.99 -2.64 -4.97
C ASP A 198 13.81 -2.22 -4.09
N SER A 199 14.04 -1.37 -3.08
CA SER A 199 13.00 -0.86 -2.18
C SER A 199 12.46 0.51 -2.60
N TYR A 200 11.28 0.86 -2.08
CA TYR A 200 10.82 2.23 -2.06
C TYR A 200 11.67 3.06 -1.08
N LEU A 201 12.03 4.28 -1.47
CA LEU A 201 12.96 5.13 -0.73
C LEU A 201 12.25 6.38 -0.22
N ASP A 202 12.42 6.66 1.07
CA ASP A 202 12.09 7.95 1.69
C ASP A 202 13.26 8.90 1.52
N GLU A 203 12.94 10.16 1.22
CA GLU A 203 13.90 11.24 1.13
C GLU A 203 13.98 11.97 2.48
N VAL A 204 15.18 11.98 3.07
CA VAL A 204 15.46 12.66 4.34
C VAL A 204 16.40 13.83 4.07
N VAL A 205 15.98 15.03 4.46
CA VAL A 205 16.81 16.24 4.40
C VAL A 205 17.76 16.22 5.60
N THR A 206 19.07 16.26 5.34
CA THR A 206 20.10 16.06 6.38
C THR A 206 20.72 17.34 6.89
N ASP A 207 20.56 18.45 6.16
CA ASP A 207 21.06 19.77 6.56
C ASP A 207 20.20 20.90 5.98
N ASP A 208 20.42 22.13 6.49
CA ASP A 208 19.77 23.35 5.99
C ASP A 208 20.34 23.83 4.64
N ARG A 209 21.31 23.10 4.06
CA ARG A 209 21.95 23.42 2.78
C ARG A 209 21.38 22.58 1.63
N GLY A 210 20.40 21.74 1.90
CA GLY A 210 19.67 20.95 0.90
C GLY A 210 20.30 19.58 0.61
N THR A 211 21.22 19.09 1.44
CA THR A 211 21.73 17.72 1.35
C THR A 211 20.61 16.73 1.67
N ARG A 212 20.53 15.67 0.88
CA ARG A 212 19.48 14.65 0.93
C ARG A 212 20.11 13.28 1.07
N MET A 213 19.49 12.44 1.88
CA MET A 213 19.76 11.00 1.93
C MET A 213 18.50 10.23 1.60
N PHE A 214 18.66 9.11 0.89
CA PHE A 214 17.57 8.22 0.56
C PHE A 214 17.69 6.96 1.40
N VAL A 215 16.62 6.57 2.08
CA VAL A 215 16.58 5.39 2.95
C VAL A 215 15.37 4.53 2.66
N CYS A 216 15.44 3.23 2.92
CA CYS A 216 14.28 2.37 2.79
C CYS A 216 13.11 2.87 3.65
N SER A 217 11.94 3.00 3.03
CA SER A 217 10.71 3.32 3.76
C SER A 217 10.22 2.13 4.60
N ASP A 218 10.48 0.89 4.14
CA ASP A 218 10.24 -0.31 4.95
C ASP A 218 11.42 -0.54 5.91
N THR A 219 11.21 -0.20 7.19
CA THR A 219 12.25 -0.27 8.23
C THR A 219 12.61 -1.70 8.64
N ASP A 220 11.66 -2.63 8.57
CA ASP A 220 11.90 -4.05 8.86
C ASP A 220 12.80 -4.66 7.79
N TYR A 221 12.46 -4.43 6.52
CA TYR A 221 13.31 -4.85 5.40
C TYR A 221 14.71 -4.23 5.48
N CYS A 222 14.80 -2.94 5.79
CA CYS A 222 16.08 -2.24 5.93
C CYS A 222 16.95 -2.84 7.02
N GLY A 223 16.38 -3.05 8.21
CA GLY A 223 17.08 -3.62 9.36
C GLY A 223 17.54 -5.06 9.11
N GLY A 224 16.69 -5.88 8.48
CA GLY A 224 17.05 -7.25 8.10
C GLY A 224 18.25 -7.29 7.14
N ARG A 225 18.28 -6.41 6.14
CA ARG A 225 19.41 -6.32 5.19
C ARG A 225 20.69 -5.82 5.84
N ALA A 226 20.61 -4.77 6.66
CA ALA A 226 21.77 -4.22 7.36
C ALA A 226 22.40 -5.26 8.30
N ALA A 227 21.58 -6.05 9.00
CA ALA A 227 22.06 -7.13 9.87
C ALA A 227 22.79 -8.23 9.07
N LEU A 228 22.30 -8.60 7.89
CA LEU A 228 22.97 -9.56 7.01
C LEU A 228 24.31 -9.05 6.48
N GLN A 229 24.41 -7.76 6.18
CA GLN A 229 25.67 -7.12 5.76
C GLN A 229 26.68 -7.14 6.90
N ALA A 230 26.28 -6.70 8.09
CA ALA A 230 27.16 -6.69 9.27
C ALA A 230 27.63 -8.10 9.70
N ALA A 231 26.84 -9.14 9.42
CA ALA A 231 27.23 -10.53 9.70
C ALA A 231 28.17 -11.13 8.64
N ALA A 232 28.27 -10.50 7.46
CA ALA A 232 29.15 -10.94 6.37
C ALA A 232 30.54 -10.27 6.40
N GLU A 233 30.68 -9.19 7.17
CA GLU A 233 31.94 -8.48 7.47
C GLU A 233 32.69 -9.12 8.64
#